data_AF-A0A535E5U3-F1
#
_entry.id   AF-A0A535E5U3-F1
#
_cell.length_a   1.000
_cell.length_b   1.000
_cell.length_c   1.000
_cell.angle_alpha   90.00
_cell.angle_beta   90.00
_cell.angle_gamma   90.00
#
_symmetry.space_group_name_H-M   'P 1'
#
loop_
_entity.id
_entity.type
_entity.pdbx_description
1 polymer ?
#
loop_
_entity_poly.entity_id
_entity_poly.type
_entity_poly.pdbx_seq_one_letter_code
_entity_poly.pdbx_strand_id
1 'polypeptide(L)'
;MDRHELAWAAGFFDGEGWAGKSKRGVQSRVNQAGPDGMPAVLIKFHGIVGVGRLKGPHVKEGKQDLYWWVASSRPDIARVADLIGPWLCPVKRAQFERTLGRSLPSAVWPASGSEERAWAGGFFDGEGSTYLEKHRTHAGYFVPRLYVPQSSEIGIAVELVRLKSALAELGKISGVRRPGGTRKPYRRWRVFTPAAVQLGLHLLWPFIGDVKRSQSQQVMKVIHSQPDLPRGNAAFGVAGARYCRRGHDKWNARIRPFKGRGRNQEDPKNHLRQCLECVRIDARARRVSRGRSDRQRKRRRSPVT
;
A
#
# COMPACT_ATOMS: atom_id res chain seq x y z
N MET A 1 15.50 -2.70 -25.89
CA MET A 1 15.01 -2.07 -24.64
C MET A 1 14.46 -3.18 -23.77
N ASP A 2 14.89 -3.28 -22.51
CA ASP A 2 14.49 -4.36 -21.62
C ASP A 2 12.99 -4.24 -21.26
N ARG A 3 12.25 -5.34 -21.37
CA ARG A 3 10.82 -5.40 -21.03
C ARG A 3 10.59 -5.08 -19.55
N HIS A 4 11.52 -5.42 -18.67
CA HIS A 4 11.40 -5.08 -17.25
C HIS A 4 11.54 -3.58 -17.01
N GLU A 5 12.40 -2.88 -17.75
CA GLU A 5 12.51 -1.43 -17.67
C GLU A 5 11.23 -0.73 -18.14
N LEU A 6 10.63 -1.20 -19.24
CA LEU A 6 9.34 -0.68 -19.72
C LEU A 6 8.21 -0.94 -18.72
N ALA A 7 8.14 -2.15 -18.15
CA ALA A 7 7.18 -2.49 -17.12
C ALA A 7 7.37 -1.62 -15.86
N TRP A 8 8.61 -1.42 -15.42
CA TRP A 8 8.95 -0.52 -14.31
C TRP A 8 8.51 0.92 -14.62
N ALA A 9 8.79 1.43 -15.83
CA ALA A 9 8.38 2.78 -16.21
C ALA A 9 6.86 2.94 -16.23
N ALA A 10 6.13 1.92 -16.69
CA ALA A 10 4.66 1.90 -16.63
C ALA A 10 4.15 1.96 -15.18
N GLY A 11 4.72 1.16 -14.28
CA GLY A 11 4.36 1.17 -12.86
C GLY A 11 4.63 2.51 -12.20
N PHE A 12 5.79 3.11 -12.46
CA PHE A 12 6.14 4.42 -11.95
C PHE A 12 5.17 5.50 -12.47
N PHE A 13 4.79 5.44 -13.75
CA PHE A 13 3.79 6.33 -14.32
C PHE A 13 2.38 6.11 -13.77
N ASP A 14 1.98 4.86 -13.48
CA ASP A 14 0.70 4.54 -12.85
C ASP A 14 0.56 5.19 -11.46
N GLY A 15 1.66 5.28 -10.71
CA GLY A 15 1.70 6.01 -9.45
C GLY A 15 1.67 7.52 -9.65
N GLU A 16 2.71 8.06 -10.28
CA GLU A 16 3.05 9.50 -10.20
C GLU A 16 2.69 10.29 -11.46
N GLY A 17 2.38 9.58 -12.54
CA GLY A 17 2.18 10.14 -13.87
C GLY A 17 0.80 10.72 -14.10
N TRP A 18 0.70 11.62 -15.06
CA TRP A 18 -0.57 12.11 -15.57
C TRP A 18 -0.41 12.55 -17.02
N ALA A 19 -1.40 12.23 -17.85
CA ALA A 19 -1.51 12.72 -19.22
C ALA A 19 -2.86 13.42 -19.44
N GLY A 20 -2.84 14.54 -20.16
CA GLY A 20 -4.07 15.28 -20.45
C GLY A 20 -3.91 16.37 -21.52
N LYS A 21 -5.05 16.96 -21.88
CA LYS A 21 -5.14 18.16 -22.71
C LYS A 21 -5.31 19.39 -21.82
N SER A 22 -4.66 20.48 -22.19
CA SER A 22 -4.86 21.82 -21.62
C SER A 22 -5.20 22.79 -22.75
N LYS A 23 -5.61 24.02 -22.40
CA LYS A 23 -5.79 25.11 -23.39
C LYS A 23 -4.53 25.35 -24.25
N ARG A 24 -3.35 25.01 -23.72
CA ARG A 24 -2.04 25.20 -24.36
C ARG A 24 -1.54 23.96 -25.13
N GLY A 25 -2.37 22.93 -25.29
CA GLY A 25 -2.02 21.69 -25.98
C GLY A 25 -1.97 20.47 -25.05
N VAL A 26 -1.38 19.38 -25.55
CA VAL A 26 -1.24 18.10 -24.83
C VAL A 26 -0.04 18.12 -23.88
N GLN A 27 -0.15 17.42 -22.75
CA GLN A 27 0.94 17.27 -21.81
C GLN A 27 0.89 15.91 -21.12
N SER A 28 2.07 15.34 -20.90
CA SER A 28 2.29 14.23 -19.97
C SER A 28 3.37 14.64 -18.96
N ARG A 29 3.18 14.30 -17.68
CA ARG A 29 4.08 14.71 -16.59
C ARG A 29 4.19 13.62 -15.54
N VAL A 30 5.38 13.48 -14.95
CA VAL A 30 5.63 12.71 -13.72
C VAL A 30 6.35 13.61 -12.73
N ASN A 31 5.86 13.69 -11.49
CA ASN A 31 6.43 14.58 -10.46
C ASN A 31 7.14 13.76 -9.38
N GLN A 32 8.23 14.28 -8.84
CA GLN A 32 8.87 13.74 -7.64
C GLN A 32 9.48 14.87 -6.81
N ALA A 33 9.36 14.74 -5.49
CA ALA A 33 10.09 15.58 -4.55
C ALA A 33 11.45 14.95 -4.24
N GLY A 34 12.47 15.77 -4.07
CA GLY A 34 13.82 15.32 -3.72
C GLY A 34 14.55 16.37 -2.88
N PRO A 35 15.21 15.98 -1.77
CA PRO A 35 16.02 16.93 -0.99
C PRO A 35 17.38 17.23 -1.64
N ASP A 36 17.91 16.31 -2.46
CA ASP A 36 19.32 16.30 -2.89
C ASP A 36 19.47 16.43 -4.42
N GLY A 37 18.64 17.28 -5.05
CA GLY A 37 18.67 17.45 -6.50
C GLY A 37 17.66 16.58 -7.26
N MET A 38 17.88 16.43 -8.57
CA MET A 38 17.00 15.68 -9.47
C MET A 38 16.86 14.21 -9.03
N PRO A 39 15.65 13.74 -8.69
CA PRO A 39 15.45 12.36 -8.25
C PRO A 39 15.89 11.33 -9.29
N ALA A 40 16.70 10.36 -8.88
CA ALA A 40 17.23 9.30 -9.75
C ALA A 40 16.14 8.51 -10.49
N VAL A 41 14.94 8.36 -9.89
CA VAL A 41 13.79 7.72 -10.53
C VAL A 41 13.25 8.51 -11.74
N LEU A 42 13.34 9.85 -11.73
CA LEU A 42 12.98 10.66 -12.89
C LEU A 42 14.03 10.53 -14.00
N ILE A 43 15.32 10.48 -13.63
CA ILE A 43 16.41 10.25 -14.59
C ILE A 43 16.26 8.88 -15.25
N LYS A 44 16.01 7.83 -14.46
CA LYS A 44 15.74 6.47 -14.95
C LYS A 44 14.52 6.45 -15.88
N PHE A 45 13.41 7.05 -15.48
CA PHE A 45 12.21 7.14 -16.33
C PHE A 45 12.51 7.87 -17.65
N HIS A 46 13.20 9.00 -17.60
CA HIS A 46 13.59 9.78 -18.79
C HIS A 46 14.48 8.97 -19.74
N GLY A 47 15.47 8.25 -19.20
CA GLY A 47 16.33 7.36 -19.98
C GLY A 47 15.56 6.23 -20.67
N ILE A 48 14.56 5.64 -20.00
CA ILE A 48 13.74 4.57 -20.56
C ILE A 48 12.84 5.08 -21.68
N VAL A 49 12.13 6.21 -21.49
CA VAL A 49 11.21 6.72 -22.52
C VAL A 49 11.93 7.44 -23.66
N GLY A 50 13.12 8.00 -23.38
CA GLY A 50 14.00 8.65 -24.35
C GLY A 50 13.47 9.98 -24.93
N VAL A 51 12.37 10.50 -24.40
CA VAL A 51 11.73 11.76 -24.84
C VAL A 51 11.27 12.60 -23.66
N GLY A 52 10.86 13.84 -23.93
CA GLY A 52 10.51 14.81 -22.91
C GLY A 52 11.74 15.44 -22.25
N ARG A 53 11.49 16.26 -21.22
CA ARG A 53 12.51 17.06 -20.55
C ARG A 53 12.36 16.92 -19.04
N LEU A 54 13.49 16.86 -18.34
CA LEU A 54 13.54 17.00 -16.89
C LEU A 54 13.54 18.49 -16.52
N LYS A 55 12.77 18.88 -15.50
CA LYS A 55 12.62 20.26 -15.03
C LYS A 55 12.62 20.31 -13.50
N GLY A 56 12.92 21.50 -12.97
CA GLY A 56 13.06 21.78 -11.55
C GLY A 56 14.45 22.33 -11.21
N PRO A 57 14.72 22.63 -9.93
CA PRO A 57 13.76 22.57 -8.82
C PRO A 57 12.71 23.68 -8.91
N HIS A 58 11.47 23.36 -8.54
CA HIS A 58 10.52 24.36 -8.08
C HIS A 58 10.59 24.42 -6.56
N VAL A 59 11.30 25.44 -6.07
CA VAL A 59 11.55 25.69 -4.65
C VAL A 59 10.34 26.39 -4.04
N LYS A 60 9.86 25.89 -2.90
CA LYS A 60 8.81 26.53 -2.11
C LYS A 60 9.15 26.42 -0.63
N GLU A 61 9.12 27.55 0.07
CA GLU A 61 9.41 27.60 1.50
C GLU A 61 8.57 26.58 2.30
N GLY A 62 9.25 25.86 3.21
CA GLY A 62 8.66 24.81 4.03
C GLY A 62 8.28 23.52 3.29
N LYS A 63 8.71 23.35 2.03
CA LYS A 63 8.49 22.13 1.25
C LYS A 63 9.80 21.64 0.63
N GLN A 64 9.85 20.34 0.37
CA GLN A 64 10.92 19.77 -0.45
C GLN A 64 10.83 20.26 -1.89
N ASP A 65 11.97 20.40 -2.53
CA ASP A 65 12.08 20.81 -3.92
C ASP A 65 11.37 19.82 -4.83
N LEU A 66 10.56 20.37 -5.73
CA LEU A 66 9.78 19.59 -6.67
C LEU A 66 10.45 19.56 -8.04
N TYR A 67 10.64 18.36 -8.55
CA TYR A 67 11.17 18.09 -9.88
C TYR A 67 10.13 17.34 -10.70
N TRP A 68 10.20 17.44 -12.02
CA TRP A 68 9.29 16.71 -12.88
C TRP A 68 9.88 16.42 -14.26
N TRP A 69 9.53 15.26 -14.78
CA TRP A 69 9.66 14.96 -16.21
C TRP A 69 8.40 15.47 -16.93
N VAL A 70 8.56 16.04 -18.13
CA VAL A 70 7.45 16.52 -18.95
C VAL A 70 7.66 16.27 -20.44
N ALA A 71 6.62 15.76 -21.11
CA ALA A 71 6.48 15.77 -22.56
C ALA A 71 5.29 16.66 -22.95
N SER A 72 5.47 17.54 -23.93
CA SER A 72 4.45 18.51 -24.37
C SER A 72 4.15 18.48 -25.86
N SER A 73 4.76 17.56 -26.61
CA SER A 73 4.47 17.35 -28.03
C SER A 73 3.61 16.10 -28.20
N ARG A 74 2.73 16.10 -29.21
CA ARG A 74 1.95 14.90 -29.57
C ARG A 74 2.85 13.69 -29.91
N PRO A 75 3.92 13.84 -30.72
CA PRO A 75 4.84 12.73 -31.02
C PRO A 75 5.50 12.14 -29.76
N ASP A 76 5.99 12.96 -28.84
CA ASP A 76 6.64 12.46 -27.62
C ASP A 76 5.65 11.70 -26.73
N ILE A 77 4.44 12.24 -26.56
CA ILE A 77 3.41 11.60 -25.75
C ILE A 77 2.95 10.28 -26.40
N ALA A 78 2.84 10.24 -27.74
CA ALA A 78 2.53 9.02 -28.47
C ALA A 78 3.61 7.96 -28.26
N ARG A 79 4.88 8.33 -28.39
CA ARG A 79 6.02 7.43 -28.14
C ARG A 79 5.99 6.87 -26.72
N VAL A 80 5.77 7.71 -25.71
CA VAL A 80 5.67 7.25 -24.31
C VAL A 80 4.53 6.25 -24.18
N ALA A 81 3.35 6.58 -24.71
CA ALA A 81 2.18 5.73 -24.62
C ALA A 81 2.36 4.38 -25.33
N ASP A 82 3.06 4.34 -26.46
CA ASP A 82 3.36 3.11 -27.18
C ASP A 82 4.40 2.25 -26.44
N LEU A 83 5.39 2.88 -25.80
CA LEU A 83 6.43 2.17 -25.04
C LEU A 83 5.89 1.51 -23.77
N ILE A 84 5.12 2.23 -22.95
CA ILE A 84 4.70 1.74 -21.63
C ILE A 84 3.25 1.22 -21.62
N GLY A 85 2.47 1.53 -22.66
CA GLY A 85 1.06 1.19 -22.80
C GLY A 85 0.67 -0.27 -22.56
N PRO A 86 1.49 -1.28 -22.96
CA PRO A 86 1.19 -2.68 -22.68
C PRO A 86 1.07 -3.00 -21.18
N TRP A 87 1.75 -2.25 -20.31
CA TRP A 87 1.77 -2.47 -18.86
C TRP A 87 1.00 -1.41 -18.08
N LEU A 88 0.36 -0.42 -18.70
CA LEU A 88 -0.41 0.58 -17.95
C LEU A 88 -1.71 0.03 -17.37
N CYS A 89 -2.07 0.50 -16.19
CA CYS A 89 -3.40 0.29 -15.64
C CYS A 89 -4.46 1.10 -16.42
N PRO A 90 -5.74 0.65 -16.41
CA PRO A 90 -6.84 1.27 -17.17
C PRO A 90 -6.98 2.78 -17.01
N VAL A 91 -6.72 3.34 -15.82
CA VAL A 91 -6.89 4.77 -15.55
C VAL A 91 -5.91 5.62 -16.37
N LYS A 92 -4.60 5.35 -16.29
CA LYS A 92 -3.59 6.11 -17.05
C LYS A 92 -3.64 5.77 -18.53
N ARG A 93 -3.94 4.53 -18.88
CA ARG A 93 -4.19 4.14 -20.27
C ARG A 93 -5.28 5.00 -20.91
N ALA A 94 -6.44 5.11 -20.25
CA ALA A 94 -7.53 5.96 -20.73
C ALA A 94 -7.16 7.44 -20.76
N GLN A 95 -6.26 7.91 -19.89
CA GLN A 95 -5.71 9.27 -19.96
C GLN A 95 -4.90 9.48 -21.24
N PHE A 96 -4.00 8.55 -21.60
CA PHE A 96 -3.27 8.61 -22.86
C PHE A 96 -4.20 8.55 -24.08
N GLU A 97 -5.14 7.61 -24.10
CA GLU A 97 -6.10 7.44 -25.21
C GLU A 97 -6.90 8.72 -25.45
N ARG A 98 -7.45 9.34 -24.39
CA ARG A 98 -8.14 10.64 -24.48
C ARG A 98 -7.22 11.77 -24.94
N THR A 99 -5.96 11.76 -24.51
CA THR A 99 -4.97 12.79 -24.84
C THR A 99 -4.57 12.73 -26.32
N LEU A 100 -4.32 11.52 -26.82
CA LEU A 100 -3.89 11.28 -28.19
C LEU A 100 -5.06 11.27 -29.18
N GLY A 101 -6.26 10.89 -28.73
CA GLY A 101 -7.43 10.71 -29.59
C GLY A 101 -7.39 9.40 -30.39
N ARG A 102 -6.70 8.38 -29.87
CA ARG A 102 -6.66 7.02 -30.43
C ARG A 102 -6.63 5.98 -29.33
N SER A 103 -7.10 4.78 -29.61
CA SER A 103 -6.93 3.63 -28.73
C SER A 103 -5.47 3.18 -28.72
N LEU A 104 -4.98 2.74 -27.57
CA LEU A 104 -3.69 2.08 -27.48
C LEU A 104 -3.85 0.60 -27.84
N PRO A 105 -2.79 -0.11 -28.27
CA PRO A 105 -2.85 -1.56 -28.51
C PRO A 105 -3.30 -2.30 -27.25
N SER A 106 -4.20 -3.28 -27.38
CA SER A 106 -4.75 -4.03 -26.25
C SER A 106 -3.64 -4.51 -25.33
N ALA A 107 -3.82 -4.28 -24.03
CA ALA A 107 -2.84 -4.71 -23.04
C ALA A 107 -2.79 -6.24 -22.99
N VAL A 108 -1.63 -6.82 -23.25
CA VAL A 108 -1.43 -8.27 -23.12
C VAL A 108 -1.12 -8.56 -21.65
N TRP A 109 -2.16 -8.91 -20.90
CA TRP A 109 -2.08 -9.32 -19.51
C TRP A 109 -2.22 -10.85 -19.39
N PRO A 110 -1.44 -11.53 -18.54
CA PRO A 110 -0.30 -11.05 -17.79
C PRO A 110 0.98 -11.18 -18.62
N ALA A 111 1.77 -10.11 -18.62
CA ALA A 111 3.21 -10.23 -18.84
C ALA A 111 3.79 -11.26 -17.87
N SER A 112 4.98 -11.81 -18.14
CA SER A 112 5.59 -12.81 -17.25
C SER A 112 5.55 -12.37 -15.77
N GLY A 113 5.51 -13.32 -14.82
CA GLY A 113 5.47 -12.96 -13.39
C GLY A 113 6.65 -12.07 -12.94
N SER A 114 7.75 -12.05 -13.71
CA SER A 114 8.87 -11.12 -13.51
C SER A 114 8.54 -9.69 -13.96
N GLU A 115 7.91 -9.51 -15.12
CA GLU A 115 7.47 -8.20 -15.61
C GLU A 115 6.40 -7.58 -14.70
N GLU A 116 5.49 -8.38 -14.15
CA GLU A 116 4.52 -7.89 -13.16
C GLU A 116 5.20 -7.39 -11.89
N ARG A 117 6.30 -8.03 -11.46
CA ARG A 117 7.12 -7.54 -10.34
C ARG A 117 7.93 -6.30 -10.71
N ALA A 118 8.37 -6.17 -11.96
CA ALA A 118 9.01 -4.96 -12.44
C ALA A 118 8.06 -3.76 -12.43
N TRP A 119 6.83 -3.94 -12.92
CA TRP A 119 5.76 -2.95 -12.77
C TRP A 119 5.51 -2.61 -11.29
N ALA A 120 5.42 -3.61 -10.42
CA ALA A 120 5.22 -3.38 -8.99
C ALA A 120 6.38 -2.59 -8.36
N GLY A 121 7.61 -2.83 -8.80
CA GLY A 121 8.79 -2.07 -8.41
C GLY A 121 8.70 -0.59 -8.77
N GLY A 122 8.33 -0.28 -10.02
CA GLY A 122 8.15 1.11 -10.45
C GLY A 122 7.01 1.82 -9.73
N PHE A 123 5.89 1.13 -9.56
CA PHE A 123 4.74 1.65 -8.82
C PHE A 123 5.10 1.92 -7.34
N PHE A 124 5.89 1.04 -6.74
CA PHE A 124 6.40 1.22 -5.38
C PHE A 124 7.46 2.32 -5.28
N ASP A 125 8.29 2.53 -6.30
CA ASP A 125 9.24 3.65 -6.36
C ASP A 125 8.54 5.01 -6.35
N GLY A 126 7.40 5.12 -7.04
CA GLY A 126 6.55 6.31 -6.99
C GLY A 126 5.82 6.45 -5.64
N GLU A 127 4.83 5.59 -5.41
CA GLU A 127 3.83 5.76 -4.34
C GLU A 127 4.18 5.01 -3.04
N GLY A 128 5.14 4.09 -3.11
CA GLY A 128 5.47 3.18 -2.02
C GLY A 128 6.32 3.78 -0.92
N SER A 129 6.24 3.19 0.26
CA SER A 129 7.12 3.49 1.37
C SER A 129 7.39 2.26 2.22
N THR A 130 8.63 2.18 2.70
CA THR A 130 9.06 1.23 3.73
C THR A 130 9.37 2.01 5.00
N TYR A 131 8.67 1.74 6.10
CA TYR A 131 8.89 2.48 7.36
C TYR A 131 8.64 1.63 8.61
N LEU A 132 9.12 2.14 9.75
CA LEU A 132 8.85 1.59 11.07
C LEU A 132 7.60 2.24 11.68
N GLU A 133 6.68 1.42 12.19
CA GLU A 133 5.56 1.89 13.00
C GLU A 133 5.81 1.47 14.45
N LYS A 134 5.53 2.34 15.43
CA LYS A 134 5.63 2.00 16.85
C LYS A 134 4.70 0.82 17.16
N HIS A 135 5.20 -0.15 17.93
CA HIS A 135 4.37 -1.25 18.39
C HIS A 135 3.32 -0.70 19.37
N ARG A 136 2.06 -1.09 19.17
CA ARG A 136 0.91 -0.50 19.89
C ARG A 136 0.97 -0.68 21.41
N THR A 137 1.57 -1.77 21.89
CA THR A 137 1.51 -2.19 23.31
C THR A 137 2.88 -2.40 23.95
N HIS A 138 3.97 -2.27 23.20
CA HIS A 138 5.32 -2.48 23.74
C HIS A 138 6.12 -1.22 23.42
N ALA A 139 6.42 -0.43 24.45
CA ALA A 139 7.27 0.75 24.31
C ALA A 139 8.67 0.31 23.85
N GLY A 140 9.32 1.12 23.02
CA GLY A 140 10.63 0.79 22.44
C GLY A 140 10.60 -0.25 21.31
N TYR A 141 9.46 -0.90 21.05
CA TYR A 141 9.32 -1.85 19.95
C TYR A 141 8.75 -1.22 18.69
N PHE A 142 9.23 -1.70 17.54
CA PHE A 142 8.80 -1.30 16.21
C PHE A 142 8.32 -2.50 15.39
N VAL A 143 7.51 -2.20 14.39
CA VAL A 143 7.06 -3.17 13.39
C VAL A 143 7.27 -2.60 11.99
N PRO A 144 7.78 -3.40 11.04
CA PRO A 144 8.03 -2.91 9.70
C PRO A 144 6.72 -2.80 8.92
N ARG A 145 6.70 -1.89 7.94
CA ARG A 145 5.58 -1.67 7.04
C ARG A 145 6.08 -1.50 5.62
N LEU A 146 5.47 -2.24 4.70
CA LEU A 146 5.32 -1.80 3.32
C LEU A 146 3.96 -1.13 3.19
N TYR A 147 3.91 -0.03 2.47
CA TYR A 147 2.73 0.82 2.38
C TYR A 147 2.63 1.47 1.01
N VAL A 148 1.46 1.38 0.40
CA VAL A 148 1.12 2.11 -0.84
C VAL A 148 -0.29 2.68 -0.68
N PRO A 149 -0.48 4.02 -0.72
CA PRO A 149 -1.79 4.63 -0.78
C PRO A 149 -2.26 4.71 -2.23
N GLN A 150 -3.58 4.64 -2.46
CA GLN A 150 -4.19 5.04 -3.72
C GLN A 150 -5.59 5.59 -3.51
N SER A 151 -5.89 6.66 -4.23
CA SER A 151 -7.25 7.17 -4.37
C SER A 151 -7.93 6.53 -5.56
N SER A 152 -9.21 6.19 -5.39
CA SER A 152 -10.09 5.82 -6.49
C SER A 152 -11.47 6.40 -6.22
N GLU A 153 -12.12 6.89 -7.27
CA GLU A 153 -13.50 7.37 -7.21
C GLU A 153 -14.48 6.22 -6.95
N ILE A 154 -14.21 5.06 -7.56
CA ILE A 154 -15.07 3.88 -7.48
C ILE A 154 -14.25 2.67 -7.03
N GLY A 155 -14.75 1.93 -6.04
CA GLY A 155 -14.18 0.64 -5.65
C GLY A 155 -12.72 0.71 -5.15
N ILE A 156 -12.01 -0.41 -5.24
CA ILE A 156 -10.58 -0.49 -4.96
C ILE A 156 -9.83 -0.09 -6.23
N ALA A 157 -8.81 0.76 -6.10
CA ALA A 157 -7.92 1.11 -7.20
C ALA A 157 -7.29 -0.17 -7.78
N VAL A 158 -7.37 -0.34 -9.10
CA VAL A 158 -6.90 -1.54 -9.81
C VAL A 158 -5.39 -1.76 -9.61
N GLU A 159 -4.65 -0.68 -9.47
CA GLU A 159 -3.22 -0.64 -9.15
C GLU A 159 -2.92 -1.35 -7.83
N LEU A 160 -3.76 -1.18 -6.79
CA LEU A 160 -3.58 -1.88 -5.51
C LEU A 160 -3.87 -3.38 -5.61
N VAL A 161 -4.85 -3.76 -6.43
CA VAL A 161 -5.18 -5.18 -6.68
C VAL A 161 -4.05 -5.85 -7.44
N ARG A 162 -3.55 -5.19 -8.49
CA ARG A 162 -2.42 -5.65 -9.29
C ARG A 162 -1.15 -5.78 -8.45
N LEU A 163 -0.81 -4.77 -7.66
CA LEU A 163 0.34 -4.81 -6.74
C LEU A 163 0.27 -6.02 -5.80
N LYS A 164 -0.91 -6.27 -5.23
CA LYS A 164 -1.11 -7.43 -4.34
C LYS A 164 -0.90 -8.75 -5.09
N SER A 165 -1.41 -8.86 -6.31
CA SER A 165 -1.26 -10.06 -7.14
C SER A 165 0.21 -10.29 -7.57
N ALA A 166 0.89 -9.26 -8.04
CA ALA A 166 2.31 -9.30 -8.41
C ALA A 166 3.23 -9.73 -7.26
N LEU A 167 2.81 -9.45 -6.02
CA LEU A 167 3.51 -9.82 -4.79
C LEU A 167 2.91 -11.06 -4.13
N ALA A 168 2.42 -12.03 -4.90
CA ALA A 168 1.92 -13.33 -4.42
C ALA A 168 0.84 -13.20 -3.33
N GLU A 169 -0.13 -12.31 -3.57
CA GLU A 169 -1.26 -12.03 -2.67
C GLU A 169 -0.87 -11.48 -1.29
N LEU A 170 0.36 -10.95 -1.14
CA LEU A 170 0.85 -10.40 0.11
C LEU A 170 0.09 -9.14 0.55
N GLY A 171 -0.01 -8.99 1.86
CA GLY A 171 -0.56 -7.79 2.49
C GLY A 171 -2.08 -7.70 2.47
N LYS A 172 -2.59 -6.54 2.85
CA LYS A 172 -4.03 -6.25 2.93
C LYS A 172 -4.33 -4.87 2.38
N ILE A 173 -5.39 -4.78 1.58
CA ILE A 173 -5.99 -3.52 1.16
C ILE A 173 -7.02 -3.12 2.21
N SER A 174 -6.92 -1.90 2.75
CA SER A 174 -7.86 -1.41 3.75
C SER A 174 -9.21 -1.00 3.14
N GLY A 175 -10.23 -0.87 4.00
CA GLY A 175 -11.42 -0.08 3.66
C GLY A 175 -11.08 1.39 3.35
N VAL A 176 -12.07 2.12 2.81
CA VAL A 176 -11.97 3.55 2.47
C VAL A 176 -11.55 4.35 3.70
N ARG A 177 -10.54 5.20 3.54
CA ARG A 177 -10.22 6.27 4.49
C ARG A 177 -10.66 7.59 3.91
N ARG A 178 -11.33 8.37 4.75
CA ARG A 178 -11.75 9.74 4.47
C ARG A 178 -10.91 10.66 5.34
N PRO A 179 -9.75 11.13 4.83
CA PRO A 179 -9.04 12.20 5.52
C PRO A 179 -9.98 13.41 5.64
N GLY A 180 -9.86 14.16 6.74
CA GLY A 180 -10.61 15.41 6.88
C GLY A 180 -10.20 16.46 5.83
N GLY A 181 -11.07 17.44 5.59
CA GLY A 181 -10.83 18.56 4.67
C GLY A 181 -11.02 18.19 3.19
N THR A 182 -10.24 18.81 2.31
CA THR A 182 -10.34 18.70 0.83
C THR A 182 -9.65 17.47 0.24
N ARG A 183 -9.07 16.59 1.08
CA ARG A 183 -8.32 15.43 0.60
C ARG A 183 -9.26 14.34 0.11
N LYS A 184 -8.95 13.77 -1.06
CA LYS A 184 -9.74 12.68 -1.65
C LYS A 184 -9.74 11.44 -0.74
N PRO A 185 -10.85 10.70 -0.67
CA PRO A 185 -10.85 9.38 -0.05
C PRO A 185 -9.80 8.47 -0.71
N TYR A 186 -9.18 7.63 0.10
CA TYR A 186 -8.14 6.71 -0.39
C TYR A 186 -8.19 5.37 0.34
N ARG A 187 -7.65 4.33 -0.30
CA ARG A 187 -7.35 3.05 0.33
C ARG A 187 -5.84 2.89 0.38
N ARG A 188 -5.38 1.91 1.15
CA ARG A 188 -3.97 1.58 1.23
C ARG A 188 -3.75 0.10 1.24
N TRP A 189 -2.77 -0.35 0.47
CA TRP A 189 -2.17 -1.66 0.63
C TRP A 189 -1.11 -1.62 1.73
N ARG A 190 -1.08 -2.63 2.60
CA ARG A 190 -0.09 -2.75 3.69
C ARG A 190 0.38 -4.18 3.88
N VAL A 191 1.68 -4.34 4.08
CA VAL A 191 2.32 -5.54 4.64
C VAL A 191 2.84 -5.21 6.02
N PHE A 192 2.65 -6.09 7.00
CA PHE A 192 2.79 -5.71 8.41
C PHE A 192 3.41 -6.75 9.36
N THR A 193 3.82 -7.92 8.86
CA THR A 193 4.62 -8.88 9.65
C THR A 193 6.05 -8.88 9.14
N PRO A 194 7.08 -9.05 10.01
CA PRO A 194 8.48 -9.06 9.58
C PRO A 194 8.74 -10.01 8.41
N ALA A 195 8.32 -11.27 8.52
CA ALA A 195 8.49 -12.28 7.46
C ALA A 195 7.80 -11.87 6.14
N ALA A 196 6.57 -11.35 6.19
CA ALA A 196 5.89 -10.93 4.96
C ALA A 196 6.52 -9.67 4.35
N VAL A 197 7.05 -8.75 5.17
CA VAL A 197 7.78 -7.58 4.67
C VAL A 197 9.08 -8.03 4.00
N GLN A 198 9.83 -8.95 4.62
CA GLN A 198 11.04 -9.52 4.00
C GLN A 198 10.74 -10.18 2.66
N LEU A 199 9.69 -11.00 2.57
CA LEU A 199 9.28 -11.61 1.30
C LEU A 199 8.87 -10.56 0.27
N GLY A 200 8.06 -9.56 0.67
CA GLY A 200 7.66 -8.47 -0.22
C GLY A 200 8.87 -7.67 -0.74
N LEU A 201 9.84 -7.37 0.14
CA LEU A 201 11.09 -6.72 -0.24
C LEU A 201 11.93 -7.59 -1.16
N HIS A 202 12.04 -8.89 -0.90
CA HIS A 202 12.76 -9.83 -1.76
C HIS A 202 12.19 -9.84 -3.18
N LEU A 203 10.86 -9.85 -3.33
CA LEU A 203 10.20 -9.82 -4.64
C LEU A 203 10.36 -8.48 -5.37
N LEU A 204 10.45 -7.36 -4.63
CA LEU A 204 10.62 -6.02 -5.19
C LEU A 204 12.09 -5.66 -5.46
N TRP A 205 13.03 -6.28 -4.73
CA TRP A 205 14.44 -5.89 -4.66
C TRP A 205 15.13 -5.68 -6.02
N PRO A 206 14.91 -6.55 -7.03
CA PRO A 206 15.55 -6.40 -8.33
C PRO A 206 15.13 -5.11 -9.05
N PHE A 207 13.94 -4.57 -8.74
CA PHE A 207 13.28 -3.56 -9.56
C PHE A 207 13.19 -2.18 -8.90
N ILE A 208 13.19 -2.11 -7.56
CA ILE A 208 13.11 -0.83 -6.83
C ILE A 208 14.45 -0.07 -6.85
N GLY A 209 14.37 1.26 -6.83
CA GLY A 209 15.52 2.15 -6.83
C GLY A 209 16.17 2.34 -5.45
N ASP A 210 17.30 3.03 -5.44
CA ASP A 210 18.18 3.13 -4.26
C ASP A 210 17.54 3.82 -3.06
N VAL A 211 16.62 4.77 -3.28
CA VAL A 211 15.87 5.41 -2.20
C VAL A 211 15.04 4.38 -1.44
N LYS A 212 14.27 3.54 -2.14
CA LYS A 212 13.43 2.51 -1.51
C LYS A 212 14.27 1.36 -0.95
N ARG A 213 15.40 1.02 -1.58
CA ARG A 213 16.37 0.06 -1.03
C ARG A 213 16.97 0.57 0.29
N SER A 214 17.39 1.83 0.33
CA SER A 214 17.95 2.48 1.53
C SER A 214 16.92 2.54 2.67
N GLN A 215 15.69 2.97 2.37
CA GLN A 215 14.58 2.93 3.34
C GLN A 215 14.38 1.52 3.89
N SER A 216 14.40 0.51 3.00
CA SER A 216 14.18 -0.88 3.37
C SER A 216 15.31 -1.46 4.22
N GLN A 217 16.57 -1.16 3.89
CA GLN A 217 17.73 -1.54 4.69
C GLN A 217 17.70 -0.92 6.08
N GLN A 218 17.39 0.38 6.19
CA GLN A 218 17.28 1.07 7.47
C GLN A 218 16.19 0.43 8.35
N VAL A 219 15.02 0.15 7.78
CA VAL A 219 13.92 -0.51 8.49
C VAL A 219 14.31 -1.92 8.92
N MET A 220 14.88 -2.72 8.02
CA MET A 220 15.22 -4.11 8.33
C MET A 220 16.37 -4.22 9.33
N LYS A 221 17.36 -3.32 9.29
CA LYS A 221 18.42 -3.22 10.31
C LYS A 221 17.84 -3.07 11.71
N VAL A 222 16.84 -2.21 11.89
CA VAL A 222 16.17 -2.05 13.19
C VAL A 222 15.40 -3.32 13.56
N ILE A 223 14.69 -3.93 12.62
CA ILE A 223 13.91 -5.15 12.92
C ILE A 223 14.80 -6.35 13.27
N HIS A 224 15.95 -6.50 12.63
CA HIS A 224 16.89 -7.59 12.89
C HIS A 224 17.73 -7.40 14.16
N SER A 225 17.97 -6.15 14.56
CA SER A 225 18.68 -5.83 15.82
C SER A 225 17.75 -5.77 17.03
N GLN A 226 16.44 -5.61 16.82
CA GLN A 226 15.48 -5.60 17.90
C GLN A 226 15.38 -7.00 18.53
N PRO A 227 15.41 -7.12 19.87
CA PRO A 227 15.18 -8.40 20.52
C PRO A 227 13.81 -8.95 20.12
N ASP A 228 13.66 -10.27 20.17
CA ASP A 228 12.36 -10.88 19.97
C ASP A 228 11.32 -10.23 20.88
N LEU A 229 10.14 -9.96 20.32
CA LEU A 229 9.03 -9.41 21.09
C LEU A 229 8.76 -10.37 22.25
N PRO A 230 8.91 -9.95 23.53
CA PRO A 230 8.69 -10.82 24.67
C PRO A 230 7.26 -11.33 24.54
N ARG A 231 7.15 -12.64 24.33
CA ARG A 231 5.86 -13.24 24.06
C ARG A 231 5.11 -13.38 25.38
N GLY A 232 3.89 -12.85 25.41
CA GLY A 232 3.13 -12.73 26.65
C GLY A 232 3.54 -11.48 27.45
N ASN A 233 2.72 -11.10 28.43
CA ASN A 233 3.09 -10.05 29.37
C ASN A 233 3.34 -10.72 30.73
N ALA A 234 4.50 -10.43 31.32
CA ALA A 234 4.97 -11.02 32.58
C ALA A 234 3.99 -10.79 33.77
N ALA A 235 3.13 -9.76 33.69
CA ALA A 235 2.09 -9.49 34.67
C ALA A 235 0.92 -10.51 34.65
N PHE A 236 0.90 -11.48 33.73
CA PHE A 236 -0.21 -12.43 33.56
C PHE A 236 0.02 -13.82 34.20
N GLY A 237 1.02 -13.94 35.07
CA GLY A 237 1.25 -15.11 35.92
C GLY A 237 2.42 -15.99 35.48
N VAL A 238 2.66 -17.03 36.27
CA VAL A 238 3.80 -17.96 36.18
C VAL A 238 3.94 -18.56 34.77
N ALA A 239 5.18 -18.72 34.33
CA ALA A 239 5.52 -19.53 33.16
C ALA A 239 4.87 -20.93 33.31
N GLY A 240 3.83 -21.22 32.51
CA GLY A 240 3.07 -22.47 32.64
C GLY A 240 1.60 -22.38 32.21
N ALA A 241 0.99 -21.20 32.24
CA ALA A 241 -0.39 -21.02 31.76
C ALA A 241 -0.50 -20.92 30.23
N ARG A 242 0.25 -21.75 29.49
CA ARG A 242 0.39 -21.79 28.02
C ARG A 242 -0.95 -21.86 27.31
N TYR A 243 -1.94 -22.52 27.92
CA TYR A 243 -3.27 -22.67 27.34
C TYR A 243 -4.33 -21.95 28.18
N CYS A 244 -5.36 -21.40 27.52
CA CYS A 244 -6.56 -20.93 28.22
C CYS A 244 -7.47 -22.12 28.57
N ARG A 245 -8.53 -21.88 29.37
CA ARG A 245 -9.52 -22.93 29.71
C ARG A 245 -10.23 -23.57 28.51
N ARG A 246 -10.13 -22.95 27.32
CA ARG A 246 -10.63 -23.48 26.04
C ARG A 246 -9.51 -24.06 25.15
N GLY A 247 -8.33 -24.33 25.70
CA GLY A 247 -7.21 -24.95 24.96
C GLY A 247 -6.44 -24.03 24.01
N HIS A 248 -6.81 -22.75 23.87
CA HIS A 248 -6.04 -21.84 22.99
C HIS A 248 -4.70 -21.46 23.60
N ASP A 249 -3.65 -21.54 22.79
CA ASP A 249 -2.30 -21.11 23.13
C ASP A 249 -2.27 -19.58 23.37
N LYS A 250 -2.04 -19.18 24.63
CA LYS A 250 -1.93 -17.78 25.05
C LYS A 250 -0.63 -17.15 24.56
N TRP A 251 0.39 -17.94 24.20
CA TRP A 251 1.69 -17.48 23.73
C TRP A 251 1.65 -16.93 22.30
N ASN A 252 0.67 -17.36 21.49
CA ASN A 252 0.41 -16.88 20.13
C ASN A 252 -0.65 -15.76 20.06
N ALA A 253 -1.29 -15.44 21.18
CA ALA A 253 -2.34 -14.42 21.25
C ALA A 253 -1.73 -13.03 21.52
N ARG A 254 -1.96 -12.05 20.64
CA ARG A 254 -1.64 -10.63 20.91
C ARG A 254 -2.54 -10.09 22.02
N ILE A 255 -2.13 -10.16 23.28
CA ILE A 255 -2.92 -9.68 24.42
C ILE A 255 -2.88 -8.14 24.44
N ARG A 256 -4.05 -7.50 24.40
CA ARG A 256 -4.17 -6.06 24.71
C ARG A 256 -4.44 -5.91 26.21
N PRO A 257 -3.96 -4.83 26.85
CA PRO A 257 -4.56 -4.38 28.11
C PRO A 257 -6.06 -4.17 27.87
N PHE A 258 -6.89 -5.04 28.45
CA PHE A 258 -8.33 -4.89 28.36
C PHE A 258 -8.77 -3.90 29.45
N LYS A 259 -9.12 -2.68 29.04
CA LYS A 259 -9.84 -1.75 29.92
C LYS A 259 -11.32 -2.09 29.77
N GLY A 260 -11.94 -2.61 30.84
CA GLY A 260 -13.38 -2.85 30.86
C GLY A 260 -14.16 -1.59 30.45
N ARG A 261 -15.30 -1.74 29.77
CA ARG A 261 -16.27 -0.66 29.60
C ARG A 261 -17.47 -0.96 30.52
N GLY A 262 -17.94 0.05 31.25
CA GLY A 262 -19.06 -0.08 32.21
C GLY A 262 -18.63 -0.58 33.59
N ARG A 263 -19.55 -1.20 34.33
CA ARG A 263 -19.42 -1.62 35.75
C ARG A 263 -18.21 -2.50 36.13
N ASN A 264 -17.42 -2.95 35.15
CA ASN A 264 -16.24 -3.79 35.35
C ASN A 264 -14.93 -3.04 35.04
N GLN A 265 -14.92 -1.70 35.04
CA GLN A 265 -13.70 -0.89 34.90
C GLN A 265 -12.72 -1.12 36.05
N GLU A 266 -13.25 -1.42 37.24
CA GLU A 266 -12.49 -1.54 38.47
C GLU A 266 -12.21 -3.01 38.87
N ASP A 267 -12.65 -4.02 38.09
CA ASP A 267 -12.38 -5.42 38.42
C ASP A 267 -10.87 -5.71 38.31
N PRO A 268 -10.17 -5.90 39.45
CA PRO A 268 -8.72 -6.09 39.45
C PRO A 268 -8.32 -7.42 38.80
N LYS A 269 -9.26 -8.35 38.52
CA LYS A 269 -9.02 -9.64 37.85
C LYS A 269 -9.41 -9.65 36.37
N ASN A 270 -9.89 -8.53 35.82
CA ASN A 270 -10.38 -8.45 34.44
C ASN A 270 -9.29 -8.80 33.39
N HIS A 271 -8.03 -8.52 33.73
CA HIS A 271 -6.86 -8.75 32.89
C HIS A 271 -6.50 -10.26 32.78
N LEU A 272 -6.91 -11.10 33.72
CA LEU A 272 -6.63 -12.55 33.75
C LEU A 272 -7.64 -13.40 32.97
N ARG A 273 -8.78 -12.83 32.56
CA ARG A 273 -9.98 -13.61 32.22
C ARG A 273 -10.19 -13.90 30.74
N GLN A 274 -9.43 -13.31 29.81
CA GLN A 274 -9.79 -13.41 28.39
C GLN A 274 -8.60 -13.68 27.46
N CYS A 275 -8.51 -14.91 26.96
CA CYS A 275 -7.71 -15.26 25.79
C CYS A 275 -8.23 -14.50 24.57
N LEU A 276 -7.34 -13.84 23.81
CA LEU A 276 -7.72 -13.03 22.65
C LEU A 276 -8.45 -13.84 21.57
N GLU A 277 -8.11 -15.12 21.41
CA GLU A 277 -8.79 -15.99 20.46
C GLU A 277 -10.23 -16.28 20.91
N CYS A 278 -10.45 -16.54 22.21
CA CYS A 278 -11.80 -16.60 22.78
C CYS A 278 -12.57 -15.30 22.54
N VAL A 279 -11.94 -14.14 22.77
CA VAL A 279 -12.57 -12.83 22.53
C VAL A 279 -12.95 -12.64 21.06
N ARG A 280 -12.10 -13.08 20.12
CA ARG A 280 -12.38 -13.00 18.69
C ARG A 280 -13.50 -13.94 18.28
N ILE A 281 -13.51 -15.17 18.78
CA ILE A 281 -14.58 -16.15 18.57
C ILE A 281 -15.90 -15.57 19.06
N ASP A 282 -15.95 -15.07 20.30
CA ASP A 282 -17.14 -14.48 20.89
C ASP A 282 -17.59 -13.22 20.10
N ALA A 283 -16.65 -12.38 19.64
CA ALA A 283 -16.95 -11.22 18.81
C ALA A 283 -17.48 -11.60 17.42
N ARG A 284 -16.98 -12.69 16.80
CA ARG A 284 -17.51 -13.23 15.54
C ARG A 284 -18.91 -13.77 15.75
N ALA A 285 -19.14 -14.56 16.80
CA ALA A 285 -20.46 -15.09 17.16
C ALA A 285 -21.48 -13.96 17.37
N ARG A 286 -21.11 -12.88 18.08
CA ARG A 286 -21.95 -11.68 18.27
C ARG A 286 -22.26 -10.94 16.97
N ARG A 287 -21.35 -10.91 16.00
CA ARG A 287 -21.63 -10.30 14.68
C ARG A 287 -22.59 -11.15 13.87
N VAL A 288 -22.46 -12.47 13.92
CA VAL A 288 -23.38 -13.40 13.25
C VAL A 288 -24.78 -13.31 13.87
N SER A 289 -24.89 -13.25 15.20
CA SER A 289 -26.18 -13.12 15.88
C SER A 289 -26.85 -11.78 15.59
N ARG A 290 -26.11 -10.66 15.59
CA ARG A 290 -26.63 -9.34 15.18
C ARG A 290 -27.06 -9.29 13.71
N GLY A 291 -26.30 -9.95 12.82
CA GLY A 291 -26.67 -10.07 11.41
C GLY A 291 -27.96 -10.90 11.20
N ARG A 292 -28.17 -11.94 12.01
CA ARG A 292 -29.43 -12.71 12.02
C ARG A 292 -30.60 -11.90 12.57
N SER A 293 -30.42 -11.16 13.66
CA SER A 293 -31.48 -10.33 14.24
C SER A 293 -31.90 -9.20 13.29
N ASP A 294 -30.96 -8.53 12.63
CA ASP A 294 -31.28 -7.49 11.64
C ASP A 294 -31.98 -8.05 10.39
N ARG A 295 -31.61 -9.26 9.93
CA ARG A 295 -32.31 -9.96 8.85
C ARG A 295 -33.73 -10.37 9.23
N GLN A 296 -33.94 -10.88 10.45
CA GLN A 296 -35.29 -11.18 10.96
C GLN A 296 -36.14 -9.92 11.12
N ARG A 297 -35.55 -8.81 11.56
CA ARG A 297 -36.25 -7.53 11.71
C ARG A 297 -36.63 -6.90 10.36
N LYS A 298 -35.81 -7.11 9.31
CA LYS A 298 -36.14 -6.71 7.93
C LYS A 298 -37.22 -7.60 7.31
N ARG A 299 -37.18 -8.93 7.51
CA ARG A 299 -38.24 -9.85 7.03
C ARG A 299 -39.62 -9.55 7.62
N ARG A 300 -39.69 -9.07 8.87
CA ARG A 300 -40.94 -8.65 9.52
C ARG A 300 -41.46 -7.27 9.08
N ARG A 301 -40.70 -6.53 8.25
CA ARG A 301 -41.06 -5.20 7.74
C ARG A 301 -41.29 -5.16 6.23
N SER A 302 -41.17 -6.29 5.53
CA SER A 302 -41.61 -6.40 4.14
C SER A 302 -43.15 -6.53 4.13
N PRO A 303 -43.90 -5.61 3.50
CA PRO A 303 -45.32 -5.83 3.27
C PRO A 303 -45.46 -7.05 2.37
N VAL A 304 -46.40 -7.94 2.72
CA VAL A 304 -46.89 -8.96 1.81
C VAL A 304 -47.69 -8.20 0.74
N THR A 305 -47.15 -8.16 -0.47
CA THR A 305 -47.91 -7.89 -1.70
C THR A 305 -48.27 -9.22 -2.32
#